data_AF-A0A844HID0-F1
#
_entry.id   AF-A0A844HID0-F1
#
_cell.length_a   1.000
_cell.length_b   1.000
_cell.length_c   1.000
_cell.angle_alpha   90.00
_cell.angle_beta   90.00
_cell.angle_gamma   90.00
#
_symmetry.space_group_name_H-M   'P 1'
#
loop_
_entity.id
_entity.type
_entity.pdbx_description
1 polymer ?
#
loop_
_entity_poly.entity_id
_entity_poly.type
_entity_poly.pdbx_seq_one_letter_code
_entity_poly.pdbx_strand_id
1 'polypeptide(L)'
;MAFGMALGGTPFGGWRRTEHRAGLRRRLTVLAVIASAMIAQPVLAQDAGPGDSPMGGVSDGGHVGEGWGDSPIGDTATADVSGSDDGQIGLIEAPEGANHTSPATSDLNVGTIDDMDGLPAFAERRTAQGRGRMVGPIGHPPVVVELFTSQGCSSCPPADEMLNDLAERDDILALSWHVDYWDYLGWADDLARPEFTLRQQAYAHTWGERAIYTPQMVVGGADTLIAVRPAELMALIETQMARPAPVLVTSAPQGEGFQIDLTPREPIRNRVAILLVRYLPERQIEIRAGENRGMQVTYRNVVLAAERVGEWDGRAPLRMTVTAEGPAGQDFPPETRHAILAQETSNDAKGRASGPILAAIRLD
;
A
#
# COMPACT_ATOMS: atom_id res chain seq x y z
N MET A 1 -15.23 -78.09 29.56
CA MET A 1 -16.50 -78.43 30.25
C MET A 1 -17.26 -77.12 30.41
N ALA A 2 -18.54 -76.93 30.14
CA ALA A 2 -19.58 -77.68 29.43
C ALA A 2 -20.84 -76.78 29.46
N PHE A 3 -21.54 -76.63 28.33
CA PHE A 3 -22.99 -76.36 28.17
C PHE A 3 -23.61 -75.08 28.80
N GLY A 4 -24.52 -74.34 28.15
CA GLY A 4 -25.24 -74.56 26.90
C GLY A 4 -26.53 -73.71 26.84
N MET A 5 -27.05 -73.56 25.61
CA MET A 5 -28.46 -73.33 25.21
C MET A 5 -29.17 -72.01 25.58
N ALA A 6 -30.13 -71.47 24.82
CA ALA A 6 -30.61 -71.58 23.43
C ALA A 6 -31.81 -70.61 23.28
N LEU A 7 -32.28 -70.42 22.03
CA LEU A 7 -33.57 -69.84 21.57
C LEU A 7 -33.60 -68.30 21.39
N GLY A 8 -33.97 -67.72 20.24
CA GLY A 8 -34.43 -68.24 18.96
C GLY A 8 -34.88 -67.08 18.03
N GLY A 9 -35.01 -67.37 16.73
CA GLY A 9 -35.91 -66.64 15.80
C GLY A 9 -35.28 -65.67 14.77
N THR A 10 -34.90 -66.19 13.61
CA THR A 10 -34.93 -65.50 12.29
C THR A 10 -36.18 -66.01 11.52
N PRO A 11 -36.74 -65.32 10.50
CA PRO A 11 -36.16 -65.20 9.13
C PRO A 11 -36.48 -63.85 8.44
N PHE A 12 -35.73 -63.37 7.44
CA PHE A 12 -35.79 -63.68 5.99
C PHE A 12 -34.47 -63.09 5.41
N GLY A 13 -33.59 -63.80 4.70
CA GLY A 13 -33.82 -64.59 3.48
C GLY A 13 -33.66 -63.65 2.28
N GLY A 14 -32.44 -63.39 1.77
CA GLY A 14 -31.77 -64.18 0.73
C GLY A 14 -31.80 -63.39 -0.61
N TRP A 15 -30.88 -63.49 -1.56
CA TRP A 15 -29.79 -64.44 -1.77
C TRP A 15 -28.80 -63.90 -2.83
N ARG A 16 -27.65 -64.56 -2.88
CA ARG A 16 -26.39 -64.28 -3.57
C ARG A 16 -26.38 -64.40 -5.11
N ARG A 17 -25.34 -63.76 -5.68
CA ARG A 17 -24.39 -64.18 -6.76
C ARG A 17 -24.94 -64.83 -8.04
N THR A 18 -24.41 -64.39 -9.18
CA THR A 18 -23.38 -65.13 -9.95
C THR A 18 -22.79 -64.29 -11.09
N GLU A 19 -21.56 -64.66 -11.45
CA GLU A 19 -20.69 -64.13 -12.51
C GLU A 19 -21.22 -64.42 -13.93
N HIS A 20 -20.78 -63.64 -14.92
CA HIS A 20 -20.52 -64.18 -16.27
C HIS A 20 -19.43 -63.39 -17.02
N ARG A 21 -18.53 -64.16 -17.63
CA ARG A 21 -17.39 -63.76 -18.47
C ARG A 21 -17.79 -63.40 -19.91
N ALA A 22 -16.85 -62.70 -20.56
CA ALA A 22 -16.32 -62.89 -21.93
C ALA A 22 -16.84 -62.02 -23.10
N GLY A 23 -15.86 -61.55 -23.91
CA GLY A 23 -16.01 -61.11 -25.31
C GLY A 23 -15.40 -59.72 -25.59
N LEU A 24 -14.10 -59.51 -25.85
CA LEU A 24 -13.18 -59.98 -26.92
C LEU A 24 -13.17 -59.09 -28.20
N ARG A 25 -11.94 -58.63 -28.57
CA ARG A 25 -11.42 -58.15 -29.89
C ARG A 25 -11.72 -56.67 -30.29
N ARG A 26 -10.79 -55.85 -30.82
CA ARG A 26 -9.59 -56.03 -31.69
C ARG A 26 -8.54 -54.90 -31.44
N ARG A 27 -7.24 -55.24 -31.26
CA ARG A 27 -6.06 -55.13 -32.19
C ARG A 27 -5.37 -53.74 -32.19
N LEU A 28 -4.14 -53.62 -31.64
CA LEU A 28 -2.79 -53.86 -32.24
C LEU A 28 -2.47 -52.78 -33.30
N THR A 29 -1.38 -52.01 -33.23
CA THR A 29 0.02 -52.46 -33.20
C THR A 29 0.99 -51.40 -32.65
N VAL A 30 1.92 -51.86 -31.80
CA VAL A 30 3.22 -51.26 -31.46
C VAL A 30 4.26 -51.88 -32.39
N LEU A 31 5.27 -51.13 -32.87
CA LEU A 31 6.69 -51.54 -32.77
C LEU A 31 7.67 -50.46 -33.30
N ALA A 32 8.69 -50.21 -32.48
CA ALA A 32 9.96 -49.60 -32.82
C ALA A 32 10.83 -50.53 -33.69
N VAL A 33 11.92 -50.02 -34.28
CA VAL A 33 13.27 -50.63 -34.25
C VAL A 33 14.30 -49.65 -34.85
N ILE A 34 15.48 -49.72 -34.24
CA ILE A 34 16.72 -48.94 -34.34
C ILE A 34 17.54 -49.30 -35.59
N ALA A 35 18.32 -48.35 -36.13
CA ALA A 35 19.58 -48.64 -36.84
C ALA A 35 20.59 -47.49 -36.67
N SER A 36 21.75 -47.81 -36.07
CA SER A 36 22.94 -46.97 -35.97
C SER A 36 23.86 -47.21 -37.17
N ALA A 37 24.57 -46.17 -37.65
CA ALA A 37 25.89 -46.34 -38.28
C ALA A 37 26.66 -45.00 -38.32
N MET A 38 27.85 -45.01 -37.70
CA MET A 38 28.90 -44.00 -37.82
C MET A 38 29.60 -44.07 -39.18
N ILE A 39 30.10 -42.93 -39.68
CA ILE A 39 31.21 -42.86 -40.64
C ILE A 39 32.31 -41.95 -40.06
N ALA A 40 33.54 -42.42 -40.19
CA ALA A 40 34.80 -41.88 -39.70
C ALA A 40 35.38 -40.73 -40.57
N GLN A 41 36.38 -40.03 -40.03
CA GLN A 41 37.08 -38.83 -40.56
C GLN A 41 38.02 -39.07 -41.77
N PRO A 42 38.69 -38.04 -42.33
CA PRO A 42 40.02 -37.67 -41.83
C PRO A 42 40.40 -36.16 -41.81
N VAL A 43 41.22 -35.83 -40.79
CA VAL A 43 42.43 -34.97 -40.74
C VAL A 43 42.85 -34.20 -42.01
N LEU A 44 43.12 -32.89 -41.85
CA LEU A 44 44.39 -32.25 -42.26
C LEU A 44 44.70 -31.04 -41.35
N ALA A 45 45.92 -31.04 -40.83
CA ALA A 45 46.55 -30.00 -40.03
C ALA A 45 47.41 -29.06 -40.89
N GLN A 46 47.63 -27.84 -40.41
CA GLN A 46 48.78 -26.93 -40.63
C GLN A 46 48.44 -25.59 -39.95
N ASP A 47 49.28 -24.84 -39.25
CA ASP A 47 50.57 -25.07 -38.59
C ASP A 47 50.86 -23.81 -37.74
N ALA A 48 51.72 -23.95 -36.73
CA ALA A 48 52.52 -22.92 -36.03
C ALA A 48 51.86 -21.84 -35.12
N GLY A 49 52.08 -21.98 -33.79
CA GLY A 49 52.16 -20.87 -32.81
C GLY A 49 53.56 -20.23 -32.80
N PRO A 50 54.13 -19.75 -31.67
CA PRO A 50 53.57 -19.38 -30.36
C PRO A 50 54.00 -17.94 -29.93
N GLY A 51 53.56 -17.47 -28.75
CA GLY A 51 54.09 -16.23 -28.16
C GLY A 51 53.60 -16.01 -26.72
N ASP A 52 54.49 -16.31 -25.77
CA ASP A 52 54.34 -16.24 -24.31
C ASP A 52 54.01 -14.84 -23.74
N SER A 53 53.42 -14.89 -22.54
CA SER A 53 53.38 -13.88 -21.45
C SER A 53 54.74 -13.19 -21.17
N PRO A 54 54.92 -12.20 -20.25
CA PRO A 54 53.98 -11.66 -19.24
C PRO A 54 54.01 -10.12 -19.05
N MET A 55 53.07 -9.63 -18.25
CA MET A 55 53.16 -8.34 -17.56
C MET A 55 54.17 -8.44 -16.40
N GLY A 56 55.22 -7.63 -16.45
CA GLY A 56 55.98 -7.11 -15.31
C GLY A 56 56.15 -5.61 -15.54
N GLY A 57 56.30 -4.71 -14.57
CA GLY A 57 56.49 -4.77 -13.13
C GLY A 57 56.98 -3.38 -12.71
N VAL A 58 56.42 -2.85 -11.61
CA VAL A 58 56.99 -1.96 -10.59
C VAL A 58 57.97 -0.82 -10.98
N SER A 59 57.64 0.41 -10.55
CA SER A 59 58.45 1.37 -9.74
C SER A 59 57.71 2.72 -9.74
N ASP A 60 57.26 3.31 -8.62
CA ASP A 60 57.91 3.85 -7.41
C ASP A 60 58.49 5.28 -7.58
N GLY A 61 58.26 6.11 -6.54
CA GLY A 61 58.73 7.50 -6.36
C GLY A 61 57.80 8.55 -6.98
N GLY A 62 57.29 9.58 -6.29
CA GLY A 62 57.72 10.24 -5.07
C GLY A 62 57.82 11.74 -5.36
N HIS A 63 57.24 12.54 -4.45
CA HIS A 63 57.62 13.91 -4.08
C HIS A 63 56.96 15.18 -4.71
N VAL A 64 56.41 15.96 -3.75
CA VAL A 64 56.29 17.43 -3.56
C VAL A 64 55.30 18.27 -4.38
N GLY A 65 54.56 19.12 -3.66
CA GLY A 65 54.49 20.54 -4.00
C GLY A 65 53.12 21.20 -3.89
N GLU A 66 52.89 21.93 -2.79
CA GLU A 66 52.30 23.29 -2.76
C GLU A 66 50.81 23.43 -3.20
N GLY A 67 49.89 23.83 -2.32
CA GLY A 67 49.92 25.08 -1.56
C GLY A 67 49.36 26.21 -2.43
N TRP A 68 48.03 26.37 -2.48
CA TRP A 68 47.41 27.59 -3.01
C TRP A 68 46.66 28.27 -1.88
N GLY A 69 47.35 29.28 -1.38
CA GLY A 69 46.87 30.21 -0.38
C GLY A 69 45.89 31.22 -0.95
N ASP A 70 45.17 31.75 0.02
CA ASP A 70 44.36 32.95 0.07
C ASP A 70 45.07 34.21 -0.45
N SER A 71 44.29 35.27 -0.67
CA SER A 71 44.63 36.72 -0.75
C SER A 71 44.24 37.44 -2.08
N PRO A 72 44.05 38.79 -2.10
CA PRO A 72 42.71 39.38 -2.03
C PRO A 72 42.56 40.70 -2.89
N ILE A 73 41.47 41.45 -2.70
CA ILE A 73 41.24 42.92 -2.92
C ILE A 73 41.43 43.55 -4.32
N GLY A 74 40.47 44.41 -4.71
CA GLY A 74 40.72 45.62 -5.52
C GLY A 74 39.81 45.78 -6.74
N ASP A 75 38.54 46.20 -6.64
CA ASP A 75 37.99 47.52 -6.33
C ASP A 75 37.80 48.46 -7.55
N THR A 76 36.67 49.19 -7.51
CA THR A 76 36.25 50.35 -8.32
C THR A 76 35.73 50.18 -9.76
N ALA A 77 34.43 50.41 -9.94
CA ALA A 77 33.93 51.50 -10.79
C ALA A 77 32.49 51.86 -10.43
N THR A 78 32.33 53.10 -9.99
CA THR A 78 31.12 53.82 -9.63
C THR A 78 30.29 54.19 -10.87
N ALA A 79 28.97 54.16 -10.74
CA ALA A 79 28.06 54.98 -11.52
C ALA A 79 26.78 55.22 -10.70
N ASP A 80 26.76 56.33 -9.97
CA ASP A 80 25.53 57.00 -9.54
C ASP A 80 24.92 57.71 -10.76
N VAL A 81 23.59 57.68 -10.90
CA VAL A 81 22.72 58.83 -10.63
C VAL A 81 21.24 58.48 -10.97
N SER A 82 20.44 58.57 -9.91
CA SER A 82 19.02 58.96 -9.79
C SER A 82 17.91 58.26 -10.61
N GLY A 83 17.03 57.60 -9.86
CA GLY A 83 15.62 57.39 -10.21
C GLY A 83 14.84 57.04 -8.94
N SER A 84 14.17 58.02 -8.37
CA SER A 84 13.21 57.89 -7.26
C SER A 84 11.95 57.15 -7.71
N ASP A 85 11.54 56.09 -7.02
CA ASP A 85 10.11 55.78 -6.77
C ASP A 85 9.93 54.64 -5.74
N ASP A 86 9.70 55.03 -4.49
CA ASP A 86 8.56 54.67 -3.64
C ASP A 86 8.15 53.19 -3.54
N GLY A 87 8.57 52.55 -2.44
CA GLY A 87 7.94 51.33 -1.98
C GLY A 87 6.49 51.58 -1.53
N GLN A 88 5.52 50.91 -2.16
CA GLN A 88 4.19 50.75 -1.58
C GLN A 88 3.59 49.38 -1.87
N ILE A 89 3.37 48.65 -0.78
CA ILE A 89 2.65 47.40 -0.65
C ILE A 89 1.17 47.72 -0.91
N GLY A 90 0.55 47.05 -1.89
CA GLY A 90 -0.87 47.21 -2.20
C GLY A 90 -1.76 46.62 -1.09
N LEU A 91 -2.34 47.50 -0.27
CA LEU A 91 -3.42 47.23 0.66
C LEU A 91 -4.76 47.35 -0.08
N ILE A 92 -5.58 46.30 -0.08
CA ILE A 92 -6.95 46.34 -0.58
C ILE A 92 -7.83 46.85 0.56
N GLU A 93 -8.25 48.11 0.48
CA GLU A 93 -9.26 48.69 1.37
C GLU A 93 -10.67 48.52 0.78
N ALA A 94 -11.60 48.06 1.62
CA ALA A 94 -13.03 47.97 1.31
C ALA A 94 -13.70 49.34 1.51
N PRO A 95 -14.72 49.71 0.71
CA PRO A 95 -15.36 51.02 0.80
C PRO A 95 -16.20 51.17 2.07
N GLU A 96 -15.92 52.23 2.84
CA GLU A 96 -16.74 52.67 3.97
C GLU A 96 -17.97 53.44 3.48
N GLY A 97 -19.15 53.13 4.04
CA GLY A 97 -20.32 54.00 3.94
C GLY A 97 -21.66 53.30 3.72
N ALA A 98 -22.12 52.51 4.70
CA ALA A 98 -23.55 52.23 4.86
C ALA A 98 -23.90 52.00 6.34
N ASN A 99 -24.56 53.00 6.93
CA ASN A 99 -25.16 52.95 8.26
C ASN A 99 -26.21 51.84 8.35
N HIS A 100 -25.99 50.82 9.18
CA HIS A 100 -27.07 49.98 9.70
C HIS A 100 -26.89 49.73 11.20
N THR A 101 -27.74 50.43 11.96
CA THR A 101 -27.95 50.31 13.40
C THR A 101 -28.58 48.96 13.72
N SER A 102 -27.98 48.17 14.60
CA SER A 102 -28.61 46.98 15.19
C SER A 102 -29.64 47.39 16.24
N PRO A 103 -30.87 46.84 16.24
CA PRO A 103 -31.69 46.79 17.43
C PRO A 103 -31.55 45.43 18.12
N ALA A 104 -31.40 45.52 19.43
CA ALA A 104 -31.55 44.42 20.36
C ALA A 104 -33.00 43.88 20.39
N THR A 105 -33.09 42.65 20.87
CA THR A 105 -34.26 41.89 21.34
C THR A 105 -35.42 42.73 21.89
N SER A 106 -36.67 42.40 21.52
CA SER A 106 -37.80 42.12 22.43
C SER A 106 -39.10 41.85 21.63
N ASP A 107 -39.86 40.86 22.12
CA ASP A 107 -41.32 40.72 22.01
C ASP A 107 -41.97 40.42 20.66
N LEU A 108 -42.24 39.13 20.41
CA LEU A 108 -43.57 38.73 19.92
C LEU A 108 -44.12 37.54 20.70
N ASN A 109 -45.21 37.87 21.39
CA ASN A 109 -46.04 37.09 22.26
C ASN A 109 -46.77 35.97 21.50
N VAL A 110 -46.81 34.79 22.12
CA VAL A 110 -47.55 33.61 21.66
C VAL A 110 -49.05 33.90 21.78
N GLY A 111 -49.73 33.97 20.63
CA GLY A 111 -51.19 33.91 20.56
C GLY A 111 -51.68 32.49 20.76
N THR A 112 -52.53 32.29 21.75
CA THR A 112 -53.22 31.03 22.06
C THR A 112 -54.26 30.65 21.01
N ILE A 113 -54.41 29.34 20.90
CA ILE A 113 -55.23 28.50 20.03
C ILE A 113 -56.73 28.78 20.19
N ASP A 114 -57.47 28.81 19.08
CA ASP A 114 -58.87 28.32 19.03
C ASP A 114 -59.28 27.90 17.60
N ASP A 115 -59.92 26.73 17.54
CA ASP A 115 -60.85 26.23 16.50
C ASP A 115 -60.41 26.04 15.03
N MET A 116 -60.06 24.79 14.65
CA MET A 116 -61.00 23.83 14.03
C MET A 116 -60.28 22.63 13.38
N ASP A 117 -60.62 21.46 13.92
CA ASP A 117 -60.90 20.16 13.30
C ASP A 117 -60.37 19.86 11.89
N GLY A 118 -59.58 18.77 11.79
CA GLY A 118 -59.56 17.98 10.55
C GLY A 118 -58.23 17.38 10.08
N LEU A 119 -57.26 17.11 10.96
CA LEU A 119 -56.05 16.38 10.54
C LEU A 119 -55.93 15.02 11.25
N PRO A 120 -55.82 13.91 10.51
CA PRO A 120 -55.71 12.59 11.11
C PRO A 120 -54.39 12.46 11.88
N ALA A 121 -54.52 12.15 13.16
CA ALA A 121 -53.42 11.87 14.09
C ALA A 121 -52.80 10.50 13.79
N PHE A 122 -51.86 10.47 12.84
CA PHE A 122 -50.91 9.37 12.68
C PHE A 122 -49.47 9.92 12.59
N ALA A 123 -49.10 10.79 13.53
CA ALA A 123 -47.70 11.09 13.78
C ALA A 123 -47.27 10.29 15.01
N GLU A 124 -47.03 9.00 14.79
CA GLU A 124 -46.29 8.16 15.72
C GLU A 124 -44.99 8.91 16.06
N ARG A 125 -44.77 9.21 17.34
CA ARG A 125 -43.47 9.65 17.83
C ARG A 125 -42.51 8.52 17.54
N ARG A 126 -41.89 8.54 16.36
CA ARG A 126 -40.65 7.81 16.12
C ARG A 126 -39.67 8.35 17.13
N THR A 127 -39.45 7.57 18.19
CA THR A 127 -38.18 7.58 18.91
C THR A 127 -37.09 7.72 17.87
N ALA A 128 -36.19 8.68 18.08
CA ALA A 128 -35.03 8.84 17.23
C ALA A 128 -34.22 7.55 17.30
N GLN A 129 -34.54 6.61 16.39
CA GLN A 129 -33.71 5.49 16.05
C GLN A 129 -32.39 6.15 15.67
N GLY A 130 -31.34 5.89 16.46
CA GLY A 130 -30.00 6.40 16.17
C GLY A 130 -29.76 6.18 14.68
N ARG A 131 -29.60 7.28 13.94
CA ARG A 131 -29.24 7.21 12.53
C ARG A 131 -27.94 6.41 12.51
N GLY A 132 -28.00 5.12 12.15
CA GLY A 132 -26.81 4.40 11.73
C GLY A 132 -26.12 5.32 10.72
N ARG A 133 -24.81 5.55 10.91
CA ARG A 133 -24.01 6.35 9.98
C ARG A 133 -24.29 5.83 8.57
N MET A 134 -25.15 6.52 7.83
CA MET A 134 -25.11 6.43 6.38
C MET A 134 -23.79 7.09 6.02
N VAL A 135 -22.76 6.28 5.75
CA VAL A 135 -21.56 6.76 5.08
C VAL A 135 -22.04 7.04 3.65
N GLY A 136 -22.34 8.31 3.37
CA GLY A 136 -22.55 8.81 2.01
C GLY A 136 -21.26 8.66 1.20
N PRO A 137 -21.17 9.26 -0.01
CA PRO A 137 -19.90 9.25 -0.75
C PRO A 137 -18.79 9.66 0.21
N ILE A 138 -17.74 8.83 0.32
CA ILE A 138 -16.52 9.22 1.02
C ILE A 138 -16.13 10.56 0.37
N GLY A 139 -15.68 11.53 1.18
CA GLY A 139 -15.01 12.72 0.65
C GLY A 139 -13.83 12.33 -0.25
N HIS A 140 -12.96 13.27 -0.61
CA HIS A 140 -11.73 12.86 -1.31
C HIS A 140 -11.08 11.71 -0.53
N PRO A 141 -10.85 10.54 -1.16
CA PRO A 141 -10.31 9.39 -0.46
C PRO A 141 -8.99 9.80 0.19
N PRO A 142 -8.67 9.28 1.39
CA PRO A 142 -7.46 9.69 2.08
C PRO A 142 -6.24 9.44 1.20
N VAL A 143 -5.28 10.38 1.22
CA VAL A 143 -4.01 10.17 0.53
C VAL A 143 -3.24 9.11 1.29
N VAL A 144 -2.77 8.09 0.58
CA VAL A 144 -1.96 7.03 1.20
C VAL A 144 -0.51 7.50 1.29
N VAL A 145 0.08 7.36 2.47
CA VAL A 145 1.52 7.57 2.69
C VAL A 145 2.08 6.28 3.25
N GLU A 146 2.98 5.65 2.50
CA GLU A 146 3.63 4.40 2.87
C GLU A 146 5.07 4.69 3.27
N LEU A 147 5.44 4.43 4.53
CA LEU A 147 6.82 4.50 4.99
C LEU A 147 7.41 3.09 5.00
N PHE A 148 8.53 2.89 4.31
CA PHE A 148 9.38 1.72 4.44
C PHE A 148 10.48 2.02 5.46
N THR A 149 10.48 1.27 6.57
CA THR A 149 11.31 1.50 7.77
C THR A 149 11.84 0.19 8.35
N SER A 150 12.71 0.27 9.35
CA SER A 150 13.14 -0.89 10.15
C SER A 150 13.66 -0.43 11.51
N GLN A 151 13.40 -1.23 12.55
CA GLN A 151 14.01 -1.04 13.87
C GLN A 151 15.55 -1.05 13.83
N GLY A 152 16.14 -1.79 12.89
CA GLY A 152 17.59 -1.90 12.71
C GLY A 152 18.23 -0.73 11.94
N CYS A 153 17.42 0.17 11.37
CA CYS A 153 17.88 1.33 10.59
C CYS A 153 18.05 2.55 11.51
N SER A 154 19.29 3.00 11.71
CA SER A 154 19.60 4.14 12.59
C SER A 154 19.09 5.50 12.10
N SER A 155 18.88 5.65 10.79
CA SER A 155 18.34 6.87 10.18
C SER A 155 16.81 6.93 10.13
N CYS A 156 16.12 5.86 10.51
CA CYS A 156 14.67 5.73 10.39
C CYS A 156 13.84 6.45 11.47
N PRO A 157 14.27 6.59 12.75
CA PRO A 157 13.42 7.15 13.80
C PRO A 157 12.77 8.52 13.49
N PRO A 158 13.46 9.50 12.86
CA PRO A 158 12.81 10.76 12.48
C PRO A 158 11.68 10.59 11.46
N ALA A 159 11.80 9.61 10.55
CA ALA A 159 10.75 9.31 9.58
C ALA A 159 9.55 8.59 10.22
N ASP A 160 9.82 7.73 11.21
CA ASP A 160 8.77 7.08 12.00
C ASP A 160 7.96 8.12 12.80
N GLU A 161 8.63 9.10 13.41
CA GLU A 161 7.98 10.23 14.09
C GLU A 161 7.09 11.05 13.13
N MET A 162 7.60 11.38 11.95
CA MET A 162 6.79 12.09 10.93
C MET A 162 5.57 11.26 10.51
N LEU A 163 5.70 9.95 10.32
CA LEU A 163 4.57 9.09 9.99
C LEU A 163 3.55 9.04 11.13
N ASN A 164 4.01 9.02 12.39
CA ASN A 164 3.13 9.02 13.56
C ASN A 164 2.24 10.27 13.60
N ASP A 165 2.80 11.44 13.31
CA ASP A 165 2.05 12.70 13.21
C ASP A 165 1.02 12.64 12.07
N LEU A 166 1.38 12.06 10.92
CA LEU A 166 0.46 11.88 9.80
C LEU A 166 -0.65 10.88 10.10
N ALA A 167 -0.39 9.86 10.93
CA ALA A 167 -1.37 8.85 11.31
C ALA A 167 -2.53 9.42 12.17
N GLU A 168 -2.36 10.61 12.76
CA GLU A 168 -3.42 11.30 13.51
C GLU A 168 -4.46 11.98 12.60
N ARG A 169 -4.18 12.07 11.29
CA ARG A 169 -5.04 12.75 10.33
C ARG A 169 -6.01 11.79 9.65
N ASP A 170 -7.26 12.24 9.48
CA ASP A 170 -8.31 11.45 8.82
C ASP A 170 -8.24 11.50 7.29
N ASP A 171 -7.61 12.54 6.74
CA ASP A 171 -7.43 12.73 5.30
C ASP A 171 -6.17 12.03 4.75
N ILE A 172 -5.42 11.31 5.61
CA ILE A 172 -4.22 10.57 5.24
C ILE A 172 -4.30 9.14 5.78
N LEU A 173 -4.08 8.14 4.93
CA LEU A 173 -3.83 6.78 5.36
C LEU A 173 -2.32 6.54 5.43
N ALA A 174 -1.73 6.86 6.57
CA ALA A 174 -0.32 6.58 6.87
C ALA A 174 -0.14 5.10 7.20
N LEU A 175 0.84 4.42 6.60
CA LEU A 175 1.11 2.98 6.80
C LEU A 175 2.61 2.75 6.98
N SER A 176 2.99 2.05 8.05
CA SER A 176 4.39 1.65 8.31
C SER A 176 4.65 0.24 7.81
N TRP A 177 5.60 0.09 6.89
CA TRP A 177 6.01 -1.16 6.27
C TRP A 177 7.43 -1.51 6.72
N HIS A 178 7.54 -2.49 7.63
CA HIS A 178 8.83 -2.90 8.18
C HIS A 178 9.56 -3.86 7.23
N VAL A 179 10.71 -3.44 6.71
CA VAL A 179 11.51 -4.25 5.77
C VAL A 179 12.51 -5.13 6.51
N ASP A 180 12.78 -6.32 5.96
CA ASP A 180 13.57 -7.38 6.60
C ASP A 180 15.08 -7.30 6.32
N TYR A 181 15.51 -6.49 5.34
CA TYR A 181 16.90 -6.47 4.91
C TYR A 181 17.86 -5.76 5.88
N TRP A 182 17.41 -5.30 7.06
CA TRP A 182 18.26 -4.83 8.15
C TRP A 182 18.50 -5.89 9.24
N ASP A 183 17.71 -6.96 9.27
CA ASP A 183 17.69 -7.92 10.38
C ASP A 183 19.00 -8.68 10.57
N TYR A 184 19.84 -8.73 9.53
CA TYR A 184 21.16 -9.37 9.58
C TYR A 184 22.17 -8.61 10.47
N LEU A 185 21.88 -7.36 10.87
CA LEU A 185 22.78 -6.49 11.63
C LEU A 185 22.70 -6.68 13.16
N GLY A 186 22.11 -7.80 13.61
CA GLY A 186 22.16 -8.23 15.01
C GLY A 186 20.95 -7.81 15.87
N TRP A 187 19.97 -7.14 15.28
CA TRP A 187 18.63 -6.94 15.83
C TRP A 187 17.61 -7.25 14.74
N ALA A 188 16.83 -8.32 14.94
CA ALA A 188 15.77 -8.68 14.01
C ALA A 188 14.49 -7.95 14.40
N ASP A 189 13.93 -7.19 13.46
CA ASP A 189 12.69 -6.45 13.62
C ASP A 189 11.49 -7.43 13.63
N ASP A 190 10.77 -7.52 14.75
CA ASP A 190 9.62 -8.44 14.91
C ASP A 190 8.41 -8.06 14.02
N LEU A 191 8.41 -6.83 13.51
CA LEU A 191 7.39 -6.30 12.61
C LEU A 191 7.77 -6.51 11.14
N ALA A 192 9.04 -6.81 10.85
CA ALA A 192 9.52 -6.93 9.48
C ALA A 192 9.01 -8.19 8.77
N ARG A 193 8.74 -8.05 7.48
CA ARG A 193 8.29 -9.15 6.61
C ARG A 193 8.97 -9.08 5.24
N PRO A 194 9.45 -10.20 4.67
CA PRO A 194 10.01 -10.23 3.32
C PRO A 194 9.07 -9.69 2.24
N GLU A 195 7.76 -9.87 2.43
CA GLU A 195 6.71 -9.35 1.54
C GLU A 195 6.73 -7.82 1.46
N PHE A 196 7.12 -7.13 2.52
CA PHE A 196 7.19 -5.67 2.56
C PHE A 196 8.42 -5.16 1.82
N THR A 197 9.55 -5.86 1.94
CA THR A 197 10.72 -5.65 1.08
C THR A 197 10.38 -5.86 -0.39
N LEU A 198 9.63 -6.91 -0.73
CA LEU A 198 9.17 -7.16 -2.10
C LEU A 198 8.25 -6.05 -2.63
N ARG A 199 7.41 -5.46 -1.78
CA ARG A 199 6.58 -4.29 -2.12
C ARG A 199 7.46 -3.09 -2.46
N GLN A 200 8.47 -2.79 -1.64
CA GLN A 200 9.42 -1.70 -1.91
C GLN A 200 10.17 -1.93 -3.23
N GLN A 201 10.65 -3.15 -3.47
CA GLN A 201 11.32 -3.51 -4.72
C GLN A 201 10.41 -3.37 -5.94
N ALA A 202 9.10 -3.55 -5.79
CA ALA A 202 8.14 -3.34 -6.88
C ALA A 202 8.04 -1.85 -7.28
N TYR A 203 8.06 -0.94 -6.30
CA TYR A 203 8.16 0.50 -6.56
C TYR A 203 9.48 0.85 -7.25
N ALA A 204 10.62 0.43 -6.69
CA ALA A 204 11.94 0.67 -7.27
C ALA A 204 12.02 0.16 -8.73
N HIS A 205 11.49 -1.02 -9.01
CA HIS A 205 11.44 -1.57 -10.37
C HIS A 205 10.61 -0.70 -11.32
N THR A 206 9.46 -0.22 -10.87
CA THR A 206 8.54 0.62 -11.67
C THR A 206 9.18 1.96 -12.02
N TRP A 207 9.98 2.52 -11.11
CA TRP A 207 10.68 3.80 -11.30
C TRP A 207 12.07 3.65 -11.94
N GLY A 208 12.51 2.43 -12.23
CA GLY A 208 13.84 2.17 -12.80
C GLY A 208 15.00 2.41 -11.83
N GLU A 209 14.71 2.43 -10.53
CA GLU A 209 15.72 2.54 -9.48
C GLU A 209 16.54 1.26 -9.38
N ARG A 210 17.82 1.41 -9.03
CA ARG A 210 18.76 0.28 -8.95
C ARG A 210 18.88 -0.34 -7.57
N ALA A 211 18.38 0.35 -6.54
CA ALA A 211 18.48 -0.06 -5.16
C ALA A 211 17.29 0.47 -4.37
N ILE A 212 16.93 -0.25 -3.31
CA ILE A 212 15.99 0.19 -2.28
C ILE A 212 16.77 0.77 -1.09
N TYR A 213 16.12 1.61 -0.30
CA TYR A 213 16.75 2.28 0.85
C TYR A 213 15.71 2.56 1.95
N THR A 214 16.17 2.77 3.18
CA THR A 214 15.32 3.29 4.26
C THR A 214 15.97 4.49 4.96
N PRO A 215 15.16 5.40 5.54
CA PRO A 215 13.70 5.46 5.38
C PRO A 215 13.30 5.90 3.97
N GLN A 216 12.21 5.34 3.44
CA GLN A 216 11.61 5.78 2.17
C GLN A 216 10.12 5.99 2.36
N MET A 217 9.61 7.17 1.99
CA MET A 217 8.18 7.45 1.95
C MET A 217 7.66 7.46 0.52
N VAL A 218 6.56 6.78 0.28
CA VAL A 218 5.84 6.75 -1.00
C VAL A 218 4.45 7.37 -0.79
N VAL A 219 4.15 8.43 -1.52
CA VAL A 219 2.89 9.17 -1.44
C VAL A 219 2.03 8.82 -2.65
N GLY A 220 0.81 8.35 -2.40
CA GLY A 220 -0.17 7.99 -3.43
C GLY A 220 0.28 6.89 -4.39
N GLY A 221 1.30 6.09 -4.02
CA GLY A 221 1.89 5.06 -4.88
C GLY A 221 2.61 5.60 -6.12
N ALA A 222 2.86 6.90 -6.21
CA ALA A 222 3.34 7.55 -7.44
C ALA A 222 4.57 8.44 -7.21
N ASP A 223 4.68 9.07 -6.05
CA ASP A 223 5.72 10.04 -5.76
C ASP A 223 6.52 9.61 -4.51
N THR A 224 7.82 9.90 -4.49
CA THR A 224 8.71 9.65 -3.35
C THR A 224 9.69 10.79 -3.15
N LEU A 225 10.25 10.90 -1.94
CA LEU A 225 11.28 11.88 -1.59
C LEU A 225 12.55 11.12 -1.18
N ILE A 226 13.71 11.54 -1.72
CA ILE A 226 15.02 10.98 -1.32
C ILE A 226 15.37 11.40 0.11
N ALA A 227 15.07 12.64 0.48
CA ALA A 227 15.24 13.16 1.82
C ALA A 227 13.87 13.60 2.35
N VAL A 228 13.41 12.97 3.43
CA VAL A 228 12.11 13.28 4.02
C VAL A 228 12.26 14.56 4.85
N ARG A 229 11.90 15.70 4.27
CA ARG A 229 11.74 16.98 4.98
C ARG A 229 10.24 17.24 5.20
N PRO A 230 9.80 17.61 6.42
CA PRO A 230 8.38 17.74 6.73
C PRO A 230 7.61 18.64 5.75
N ALA A 231 8.16 19.81 5.40
CA ALA A 231 7.52 20.75 4.47
C ALA A 231 7.36 20.18 3.05
N GLU A 232 8.33 19.41 2.57
CA GLU A 232 8.29 18.82 1.23
C GLU A 232 7.30 17.65 1.16
N LEU A 233 7.26 16.84 2.23
CA LEU A 233 6.27 15.76 2.38
C LEU A 233 4.85 16.34 2.39
N MET A 234 4.63 17.39 3.16
CA MET A 234 3.33 18.06 3.24
C MET A 234 2.91 18.67 1.90
N ALA A 235 3.81 19.36 1.20
CA ALA A 235 3.52 19.91 -0.13
C ALA A 235 3.18 18.80 -1.15
N LEU A 236 3.84 17.64 -1.05
CA LEU A 236 3.56 16.50 -1.91
C LEU A 236 2.18 15.89 -1.62
N ILE A 237 1.84 15.76 -0.33
CA ILE A 237 0.51 15.29 0.10
C ILE A 237 -0.58 16.27 -0.37
N GLU A 238 -0.41 17.57 -0.17
CA GLU A 238 -1.35 18.59 -0.63
C GLU A 238 -1.54 18.56 -2.15
N THR A 239 -0.44 18.39 -2.90
CA THR A 239 -0.48 18.22 -4.35
C THR A 239 -1.30 16.98 -4.74
N GLN A 240 -1.16 15.88 -4.02
CA GLN A 240 -1.94 14.66 -4.24
C GLN A 240 -3.41 14.84 -3.88
N MET A 241 -3.72 15.49 -2.75
CA MET A 241 -5.09 15.79 -2.31
C MET A 241 -5.84 16.69 -3.31
N ALA A 242 -5.12 17.61 -3.97
CA ALA A 242 -5.69 18.51 -4.96
C ALA A 242 -5.97 17.84 -6.32
N ARG A 243 -5.48 16.62 -6.57
CA ARG A 243 -5.74 15.89 -7.82
C ARG A 243 -7.21 15.41 -7.83
N PRO A 244 -7.93 15.53 -8.95
CA PRO A 244 -9.26 14.97 -9.06
C PRO A 244 -9.25 13.46 -8.81
N ALA A 245 -10.08 12.98 -7.87
CA ALA A 245 -10.16 11.55 -7.56
C ALA A 245 -10.59 10.74 -8.80
N PRO A 246 -9.75 9.85 -9.34
CA PRO A 246 -10.03 9.13 -10.60
C PRO A 246 -11.16 8.10 -10.46
N VAL A 247 -11.41 7.66 -9.23
CA VAL A 247 -12.43 6.65 -8.88
C VAL A 247 -13.36 7.23 -7.83
N LEU A 248 -14.66 7.13 -8.07
CA LEU A 248 -15.67 7.34 -7.04
C LEU A 248 -15.80 6.05 -6.22
N VAL A 249 -15.83 6.21 -4.91
CA VAL A 249 -15.80 5.10 -3.96
C VAL A 249 -16.97 5.21 -2.99
N THR A 250 -17.69 4.10 -2.81
CA THR A 250 -18.65 3.98 -1.73
C THR A 250 -18.44 2.66 -0.99
N SER A 251 -18.50 2.70 0.33
CA SER A 251 -18.49 1.51 1.18
C SER A 251 -19.73 1.48 2.06
N ALA A 252 -20.31 0.30 2.24
CA ALA A 252 -21.44 0.08 3.11
C ALA A 252 -21.28 -1.26 3.86
N PRO A 253 -21.61 -1.33 5.15
CA PRO A 253 -21.66 -2.61 5.86
C PRO A 253 -22.61 -3.60 5.16
N GLN A 254 -22.19 -4.85 5.03
CA GLN A 254 -22.97 -5.93 4.43
C GLN A 254 -22.66 -7.25 5.14
N GLY A 255 -23.58 -7.70 5.99
CA GLY A 255 -23.37 -8.91 6.80
C GLY A 255 -22.17 -8.74 7.74
N GLU A 256 -21.22 -9.68 7.67
CA GLU A 256 -19.94 -9.66 8.42
C GLU A 256 -18.81 -8.92 7.67
N GLY A 257 -19.12 -8.26 6.56
CA GLY A 257 -18.13 -7.54 5.74
C GLY A 257 -18.62 -6.17 5.27
N PHE A 258 -17.95 -5.66 4.24
CA PHE A 258 -18.23 -4.38 3.60
C PHE A 258 -18.46 -4.60 2.11
N GLN A 259 -19.57 -4.08 1.59
CA GLN A 259 -19.73 -3.90 0.15
C GLN A 259 -18.95 -2.66 -0.27
N ILE A 260 -18.10 -2.83 -1.27
CA ILE A 260 -17.28 -1.77 -1.84
C ILE A 260 -17.66 -1.64 -3.31
N ASP A 261 -18.01 -0.41 -3.69
CA ASP A 261 -18.29 -0.04 -5.07
C ASP A 261 -17.22 0.96 -5.53
N LEU A 262 -16.53 0.60 -6.62
CA LEU A 262 -15.55 1.44 -7.31
C LEU A 262 -16.09 1.81 -8.68
N THR A 263 -16.27 3.10 -8.94
CA THR A 263 -16.75 3.60 -10.23
C THR A 263 -15.69 4.49 -10.86
N PRO A 264 -15.18 4.15 -12.06
CA PRO A 264 -14.16 4.97 -12.72
C PRO A 264 -14.84 6.23 -13.27
N ARG A 265 -14.23 7.41 -13.07
CA ARG A 265 -14.70 8.64 -13.72
C ARG A 265 -14.37 8.65 -15.21
N GLU A 266 -13.23 8.06 -15.55
CA GLU A 266 -12.74 7.83 -16.90
C GLU A 266 -12.12 6.43 -16.98
N PRO A 267 -12.07 5.79 -18.17
CA PRO A 267 -11.44 4.49 -18.31
C PRO A 267 -9.98 4.50 -17.84
N ILE A 268 -9.67 3.67 -16.84
CA ILE A 268 -8.30 3.51 -16.34
C ILE A 268 -7.50 2.68 -17.34
N ARG A 269 -6.25 3.07 -17.58
CA ARG A 269 -5.40 2.46 -18.62
C ARG A 269 -4.88 1.09 -18.21
N ASN A 270 -4.35 1.01 -17.00
CA ASN A 270 -3.75 -0.21 -16.46
C ASN A 270 -4.77 -1.04 -15.67
N ARG A 271 -4.45 -2.31 -15.43
CA ARG A 271 -5.21 -3.13 -14.48
C ARG A 271 -5.05 -2.55 -13.07
N VAL A 272 -6.06 -2.76 -12.24
CA VAL A 272 -6.08 -2.31 -10.85
C VAL A 272 -6.12 -3.53 -9.95
N ALA A 273 -5.15 -3.66 -9.05
CA ALA A 273 -5.21 -4.62 -7.96
C ALA A 273 -6.00 -4.03 -6.80
N ILE A 274 -6.89 -4.83 -6.22
CA ILE A 274 -7.56 -4.50 -4.97
C ILE A 274 -6.80 -5.20 -3.86
N LEU A 275 -6.15 -4.42 -2.99
CA LEU A 275 -5.36 -4.92 -1.87
C LEU A 275 -6.14 -4.73 -0.57
N LEU A 276 -6.20 -5.76 0.25
CA LEU A 276 -6.61 -5.68 1.65
C LEU A 276 -5.37 -5.57 2.53
N VAL A 277 -5.21 -4.40 3.15
CA VAL A 277 -4.13 -4.09 4.08
C VAL A 277 -4.67 -4.25 5.50
N ARG A 278 -3.95 -5.02 6.31
CA ARG A 278 -4.22 -5.24 7.73
C ARG A 278 -3.12 -4.57 8.51
N TYR A 279 -3.48 -3.73 9.49
CA TYR A 279 -2.48 -2.97 10.22
C TYR A 279 -2.86 -2.78 11.70
N LEU A 280 -1.85 -2.75 12.57
CA LEU A 280 -2.03 -2.38 13.98
C LEU A 280 -2.05 -0.86 14.10
N PRO A 281 -3.01 -0.26 14.81
CA PRO A 281 -3.06 1.18 15.01
C PRO A 281 -1.77 1.71 15.65
N GLU A 282 -1.23 0.99 16.63
CA GLU A 282 -0.04 1.38 17.38
C GLU A 282 0.70 0.14 17.91
N ARG A 283 2.03 0.24 17.95
CA ARG A 283 2.91 -0.75 18.56
C ARG A 283 4.10 -0.05 19.20
N GLN A 284 4.30 -0.24 20.49
CA GLN A 284 5.49 0.23 21.21
C GLN A 284 6.54 -0.88 21.25
N ILE A 285 7.78 -0.56 20.90
CA ILE A 285 8.91 -1.47 20.89
C ILE A 285 10.07 -0.88 21.69
N GLU A 286 10.63 -1.68 22.59
CA GLU A 286 11.93 -1.43 23.21
C GLU A 286 13.01 -2.14 22.38
N ILE A 287 13.88 -1.37 21.74
CA ILE A 287 14.95 -1.93 20.91
C ILE A 287 16.12 -2.33 21.81
N ARG A 288 16.43 -3.63 21.89
CA ARG A 288 17.41 -4.15 22.88
C ARG A 288 18.79 -4.44 22.31
N ALA A 289 18.98 -4.41 20.99
CA ALA A 289 20.27 -4.58 20.33
C ALA A 289 20.36 -3.75 19.04
N GLY A 290 21.47 -3.86 18.32
CA GLY A 290 21.71 -3.09 17.09
C GLY A 290 22.05 -1.62 17.36
N GLU A 291 22.02 -0.82 16.30
CA GLU A 291 22.42 0.60 16.33
C GLU A 291 21.47 1.46 17.17
N ASN A 292 20.19 1.09 17.23
CA ASN A 292 19.13 1.79 17.98
C ASN A 292 18.92 1.25 19.42
N ARG A 293 19.87 0.48 19.96
CA ARG A 293 19.74 -0.13 21.29
C ARG A 293 19.45 0.90 22.38
N GLY A 294 18.44 0.61 23.20
CA GLY A 294 18.00 1.43 24.33
C GLY A 294 16.91 2.43 23.98
N MET A 295 16.54 2.56 22.70
CA MET A 295 15.41 3.38 22.29
C MET A 295 14.08 2.67 22.59
N GLN A 296 13.09 3.48 22.96
CA GLN A 296 11.68 3.08 22.96
C GLN A 296 11.01 3.84 21.82
N VAL A 297 10.52 3.10 20.83
CA VAL A 297 9.91 3.68 19.62
C VAL A 297 8.45 3.27 19.59
N THR A 298 7.58 4.24 19.31
CA THR A 298 6.16 3.97 19.02
C THR A 298 6.01 3.99 17.51
N TYR A 299 5.52 2.89 16.94
CA TYR A 299 5.17 2.80 15.53
C TYR A 299 3.65 2.89 15.39
N ARG A 300 3.15 3.64 14.42
CA ARG A 300 1.72 3.72 14.10
C ARG A 300 1.39 3.10 12.75
N ASN A 301 0.16 2.61 12.68
CA ASN A 301 -0.40 1.95 11.51
C ASN A 301 0.55 0.90 10.91
N VAL A 302 1.08 0.02 11.76
CA VAL A 302 2.05 -1.02 11.41
C VAL A 302 1.38 -2.07 10.56
N VAL A 303 1.79 -2.21 9.31
CA VAL A 303 1.22 -3.21 8.41
C VAL A 303 1.62 -4.61 8.88
N LEU A 304 0.62 -5.47 9.03
CA LEU A 304 0.75 -6.89 9.38
C LEU A 304 0.70 -7.79 8.16
N ALA A 305 -0.17 -7.45 7.20
CA ALA A 305 -0.36 -8.19 5.97
C ALA A 305 -0.96 -7.29 4.88
N ALA A 306 -0.66 -7.61 3.62
CA ALA A 306 -1.25 -6.98 2.47
C ALA A 306 -1.53 -8.02 1.38
N GLU A 307 -2.80 -8.24 1.09
CA GLU A 307 -3.24 -9.35 0.26
C GLU A 307 -4.04 -8.85 -0.94
N ARG A 308 -3.81 -9.44 -2.12
CA ARG A 308 -4.62 -9.14 -3.30
C ARG A 308 -5.94 -9.90 -3.21
N VAL A 309 -7.03 -9.16 -3.00
CA VAL A 309 -8.39 -9.71 -2.88
C VAL A 309 -9.23 -9.59 -4.15
N GLY A 310 -8.71 -8.85 -5.15
CA GLY A 310 -9.39 -8.70 -6.43
C GLY A 310 -8.53 -8.04 -7.50
N GLU A 311 -9.04 -8.10 -8.72
CA GLU A 311 -8.51 -7.39 -9.88
C GLU A 311 -9.67 -6.68 -10.60
N TRP A 312 -9.37 -5.50 -11.14
CA TRP A 312 -10.33 -4.69 -11.85
C TRP A 312 -9.74 -4.15 -13.14
N ASP A 313 -10.55 -4.13 -14.21
CA ASP A 313 -10.14 -3.66 -15.52
C ASP A 313 -10.23 -2.14 -15.70
N GLY A 314 -10.87 -1.45 -14.74
CA GLY A 314 -10.98 0.00 -14.71
C GLY A 314 -11.94 0.59 -15.74
N ARG A 315 -12.77 -0.22 -16.42
CA ARG A 315 -13.65 0.23 -17.51
C ARG A 315 -15.12 0.34 -17.09
N ALA A 316 -15.59 -0.62 -16.32
CA ALA A 316 -16.95 -0.64 -15.77
C ALA A 316 -16.90 -0.62 -14.24
N PRO A 317 -17.97 -0.20 -13.54
CA PRO A 317 -18.00 -0.24 -12.08
C PRO A 317 -17.69 -1.65 -11.53
N LEU A 318 -16.88 -1.71 -10.48
CA LEU A 318 -16.65 -2.92 -9.70
C LEU A 318 -17.49 -2.88 -8.43
N ARG A 319 -18.21 -3.96 -8.15
CA ARG A 319 -18.86 -4.23 -6.87
C ARG A 319 -18.25 -5.49 -6.26
N MET A 320 -17.79 -5.40 -5.03
CA MET A 320 -17.28 -6.56 -4.30
C MET A 320 -17.61 -6.49 -2.82
N THR A 321 -17.67 -7.65 -2.17
CA THR A 321 -17.80 -7.76 -0.72
C THR A 321 -16.45 -8.19 -0.16
N VAL A 322 -15.94 -7.45 0.82
CA VAL A 322 -14.71 -7.76 1.55
C VAL A 322 -15.06 -8.08 2.99
N THR A 323 -14.58 -9.21 3.49
CA THR A 323 -14.69 -9.58 4.90
C THR A 323 -13.40 -9.20 5.63
N ALA A 324 -13.56 -8.73 6.87
CA ALA A 324 -12.42 -8.45 7.74
C ALA A 324 -11.73 -9.73 8.24
N GLU A 325 -12.34 -10.91 8.09
CA GLU A 325 -11.68 -12.16 8.46
C GLU A 325 -10.47 -12.45 7.56
N GLY A 326 -9.37 -12.90 8.18
CA GLY A 326 -8.15 -13.33 7.51
C GLY A 326 -8.32 -14.66 6.77
N PRO A 327 -7.35 -15.06 5.93
CA PRO A 327 -7.28 -16.44 5.47
C PRO A 327 -7.26 -17.40 6.67
N ALA A 328 -7.95 -18.54 6.54
CA ALA A 328 -7.98 -19.55 7.60
C ALA A 328 -6.56 -19.93 8.07
N GLY A 329 -6.28 -19.78 9.36
CA GLY A 329 -5.00 -20.14 9.97
C GLY A 329 -4.00 -18.99 10.19
N GLN A 330 -4.37 -17.74 9.91
CA GLN A 330 -3.63 -16.56 10.37
C GLN A 330 -4.45 -15.80 11.41
N ASP A 331 -3.96 -15.78 12.65
CA ASP A 331 -4.55 -15.00 13.73
C ASP A 331 -3.95 -13.59 13.74
N PHE A 332 -4.80 -12.57 13.59
CA PHE A 332 -4.42 -11.17 13.75
C PHE A 332 -4.86 -10.67 15.14
N PRO A 333 -4.13 -9.72 15.76
CA PRO A 333 -4.56 -9.13 17.02
C PRO A 333 -5.97 -8.48 16.89
N PRO A 334 -6.80 -8.51 17.94
CA PRO A 334 -8.18 -8.01 17.88
C PRO A 334 -8.30 -6.53 17.54
N GLU A 335 -7.27 -5.74 17.79
CA GLU A 335 -7.17 -4.32 17.44
C GLU A 335 -6.79 -4.06 15.97
N THR A 336 -6.61 -5.11 15.17
CA THR A 336 -6.23 -4.99 13.75
C THR A 336 -7.28 -4.21 12.97
N ARG A 337 -6.79 -3.18 12.28
CA ARG A 337 -7.54 -2.33 11.37
C ARG A 337 -7.35 -2.77 9.93
N HIS A 338 -8.26 -2.33 9.07
CA HIS A 338 -8.37 -2.80 7.70
C HIS A 338 -8.51 -1.62 6.73
N ALA A 339 -7.78 -1.69 5.64
CA ALA A 339 -7.94 -0.77 4.53
C ALA A 339 -7.95 -1.50 3.19
N ILE A 340 -8.74 -0.99 2.26
CA ILE A 340 -8.65 -1.36 0.85
C ILE A 340 -7.85 -0.32 0.09
N LEU A 341 -6.89 -0.78 -0.70
CA LEU A 341 -6.19 0.03 -1.70
C LEU A 341 -6.58 -0.45 -3.10
N ALA A 342 -7.08 0.44 -3.94
CA ALA A 342 -7.24 0.20 -5.37
C ALA A 342 -6.02 0.80 -6.08
N GLN A 343 -5.06 -0.05 -6.45
CA GLN A 343 -3.76 0.37 -6.96
C GLN A 343 -3.51 -0.14 -8.37
N GLU A 344 -3.04 0.73 -9.27
CA GLU A 344 -2.63 0.29 -10.60
C GLU A 344 -1.49 -0.72 -10.52
N THR A 345 -1.57 -1.75 -11.35
CA THR A 345 -0.49 -2.72 -11.49
C THR A 345 0.53 -2.23 -12.49
N SER A 346 1.81 -2.54 -12.26
CA SER A 346 2.85 -2.38 -13.28
C SER A 346 2.52 -3.20 -14.53
N ASN A 347 2.99 -2.73 -15.69
CA ASN A 347 2.87 -3.46 -16.96
C ASN A 347 3.91 -4.59 -17.08
N ASP A 348 4.59 -4.96 -15.99
CA ASP A 348 5.52 -6.08 -15.99
C ASP A 348 4.79 -7.43 -15.95
N ALA A 349 5.50 -8.50 -16.29
CA ALA A 349 4.94 -9.85 -16.35
C ALA A 349 4.42 -10.37 -14.99
N LYS A 350 4.78 -9.72 -13.87
CA LYS A 350 4.37 -10.10 -12.52
C LYS A 350 3.13 -9.33 -12.07
N GLY A 351 2.70 -8.29 -12.78
CA GLY A 351 1.48 -7.52 -12.49
C GLY A 351 1.43 -6.99 -11.06
N ARG A 352 2.57 -6.55 -10.53
CA ARG A 352 2.69 -6.11 -9.13
C ARG A 352 1.97 -4.78 -8.93
N ALA A 353 1.31 -4.61 -7.79
CA ALA A 353 0.66 -3.36 -7.42
C ALA A 353 1.71 -2.33 -6.98
N SER A 354 2.21 -1.54 -7.93
CA SER A 354 3.29 -0.57 -7.73
C SER A 354 3.10 0.73 -8.54
N GLY A 355 1.95 0.89 -9.20
CA GLY A 355 1.55 2.15 -9.82
C GLY A 355 0.77 3.05 -8.84
N PRO A 356 0.17 4.14 -9.35
CA PRO A 356 -0.63 5.05 -8.54
C PRO A 356 -1.76 4.34 -7.78
N ILE A 357 -1.98 4.77 -6.55
CA ILE A 357 -3.14 4.38 -5.74
C ILE A 357 -4.30 5.29 -6.13
N LEU A 358 -5.33 4.70 -6.71
CA LEU A 358 -6.49 5.42 -7.26
C LEU A 358 -7.56 5.72 -6.22
N ALA A 359 -7.61 4.89 -5.17
CA ALA A 359 -8.52 5.03 -4.05
C ALA A 359 -8.00 4.25 -2.83
N ALA A 360 -8.33 4.76 -1.65
CA ALA A 360 -8.13 4.08 -0.37
C ALA A 360 -9.40 4.18 0.48
N ILE A 361 -9.70 3.11 1.22
CA ILE A 361 -10.90 3.00 2.07
C ILE A 361 -10.49 2.38 3.39
N ARG A 362 -10.70 3.08 4.51
CA ARG A 362 -10.66 2.46 5.85
C ARG A 362 -11.98 1.72 6.08
N LEU A 363 -11.94 0.50 6.59
CA LEU A 363 -13.14 -0.31 6.82
C LEU A 363 -13.66 -0.21 8.27
N ASP A 364 -12.84 0.27 9.21
CA ASP A 364 -13.14 0.33 10.64
C ASP A 364 -13.19 1.76 11.22
#